data_AF-A0A9D2A399-F1
#
_entry.id   AF-A0A9D2A399-F1
#
_cell.length_a   1.000
_cell.length_b   1.000
_cell.length_c   1.000
_cell.angle_alpha   90.00
_cell.angle_beta   90.00
_cell.angle_gamma   90.00
#
_symmetry.space_group_name_H-M   'P 1'
#
loop_
_entity.id
_entity.type
_entity.pdbx_description
1 polymer ?
#
loop_
_entity_poly.entity_id
_entity_poly.type
_entity_poly.pdbx_seq_one_letter_code
_entity_poly.pdbx_strand_id
1 'polypeptide(L)'
;MQSKGQLAAKIIGIILVLLLVAGLIAVIYKFTNGFNEDFKTFYVEHEGKQILSENSEMTFTKGKTHRFDVKYTFDTAQTEARDYSVEIVPNAEQDFEYTVDGETYLYSKAGDLSSAFSLKKQKSYFEITLREDMTVQSVLETVHPGQQVKVPENAADVFPYVLCISSYNGNVSYRIAFDLGADVTGITLDPPGIVFTG
;
A
#
# COMPACT_ATOMS: atom_id res chain seq x y z
N MET A 1 -57.48 0.67 -22.61
CA MET A 1 -57.23 -0.11 -21.38
C MET A 1 -55.94 -0.89 -21.58
N GLN A 2 -54.89 -0.65 -20.78
CA GLN A 2 -53.69 -1.47 -20.83
C GLN A 2 -54.02 -2.89 -20.36
N SER A 3 -53.56 -3.91 -21.08
CA SER A 3 -53.73 -5.29 -20.63
C SER A 3 -52.87 -5.56 -19.39
N LYS A 4 -53.30 -6.49 -18.53
CA LYS A 4 -52.52 -6.87 -17.32
C LYS A 4 -51.07 -7.28 -17.66
N GLY A 5 -50.86 -7.89 -18.84
CA GLY A 5 -49.53 -8.24 -19.35
C GLY A 5 -48.68 -7.03 -19.74
N GLN A 6 -49.27 -5.99 -20.35
CA GLN A 6 -48.57 -4.74 -20.64
C GLN A 6 -48.19 -3.96 -19.37
N LEU A 7 -49.04 -4.02 -18.34
CA LEU A 7 -48.73 -3.42 -17.03
C LEU A 7 -47.57 -4.16 -16.33
N ALA A 8 -47.61 -5.50 -16.32
CA ALA A 8 -46.55 -6.32 -15.72
C ALA A 8 -45.19 -6.12 -16.41
N ALA A 9 -45.16 -6.12 -17.74
CA ALA A 9 -43.93 -5.87 -18.51
C ALA A 9 -43.32 -4.49 -18.20
N LYS A 10 -44.16 -3.45 -18.06
CA LYS A 10 -43.71 -2.10 -17.69
C LYS A 10 -43.10 -2.07 -16.29
N ILE A 11 -43.71 -2.73 -15.31
CA ILE A 11 -43.21 -2.81 -13.94
C ILE A 11 -41.86 -3.53 -13.90
N ILE A 12 -41.76 -4.69 -14.56
CA ILE A 12 -40.50 -5.45 -14.67
C ILE A 12 -39.42 -4.60 -15.32
N GLY A 13 -39.74 -3.88 -16.40
CA GLY A 13 -38.81 -2.97 -17.07
C GLY A 13 -38.29 -1.87 -16.14
N ILE A 14 -39.16 -1.24 -15.35
CA ILE A 14 -38.77 -0.22 -14.36
C ILE A 14 -37.85 -0.82 -13.29
N ILE A 15 -38.19 -2.00 -12.75
CA ILE A 15 -37.37 -2.67 -11.74
C ILE A 15 -35.98 -2.99 -12.29
N LEU A 16 -35.90 -3.52 -13.52
CA LEU A 16 -34.62 -3.81 -14.16
C LEU A 16 -33.77 -2.55 -14.34
N VAL A 17 -34.36 -1.44 -14.75
CA VAL A 17 -33.65 -0.15 -14.87
C VAL A 17 -33.15 0.33 -13.50
N LEU A 18 -33.98 0.24 -12.46
CA LEU A 18 -33.56 0.62 -11.10
C LEU A 18 -32.42 -0.25 -10.57
N LEU A 19 -32.46 -1.56 -10.84
CA LEU A 19 -31.37 -2.49 -10.47
C LEU A 19 -30.08 -2.18 -11.22
N LEU A 20 -30.15 -1.82 -12.51
CA LEU A 20 -28.97 -1.40 -13.28
C LEU A 20 -28.36 -0.12 -12.73
N VAL A 21 -29.19 0.88 -12.39
CA VAL A 21 -28.73 2.12 -11.78
C VAL A 21 -28.10 1.87 -10.41
N ALA A 22 -28.74 1.06 -9.57
CA ALA A 22 -28.19 0.69 -8.25
C ALA A 22 -26.86 -0.07 -8.38
N GLY A 23 -26.75 -0.98 -9.35
CA GLY A 23 -25.51 -1.69 -9.66
C GLY A 23 -24.39 -0.74 -10.09
N LEU A 24 -24.70 0.24 -10.95
CA LEU A 24 -23.74 1.26 -11.36
C LEU A 24 -23.26 2.10 -10.17
N ILE A 25 -24.17 2.54 -9.31
CA ILE A 25 -23.84 3.30 -8.08
C ILE A 25 -22.93 2.47 -7.17
N ALA A 26 -23.22 1.17 -6.99
CA ALA A 26 -22.41 0.29 -6.17
C ALA A 26 -20.98 0.12 -6.71
N VAL A 27 -20.82 0.00 -8.04
CA VAL A 27 -19.51 -0.05 -8.69
C VAL A 27 -18.75 1.26 -8.47
N ILE A 28 -19.39 2.41 -8.70
CA ILE A 28 -18.74 3.72 -8.50
C ILE A 28 -18.34 3.89 -7.03
N TYR A 29 -19.25 3.61 -6.07
CA TYR A 29 -18.97 3.70 -4.64
C TYR A 29 -17.73 2.88 -4.24
N LYS A 30 -17.64 1.63 -4.73
CA LYS A 30 -16.51 0.75 -4.43
C LYS A 30 -15.19 1.33 -4.93
N PHE A 31 -15.14 1.82 -6.16
CA PHE A 31 -13.89 2.28 -6.78
C PHE A 31 -13.57 3.77 -6.56
N THR A 32 -14.34 4.46 -5.73
CA THR A 32 -14.11 5.88 -5.34
C THR A 32 -13.82 6.02 -3.85
N ASN A 33 -13.47 4.91 -3.18
CA ASN A 33 -13.34 4.87 -1.72
C ASN A 33 -14.57 5.45 -0.98
N GLY A 34 -15.77 5.10 -1.47
CA GLY A 34 -17.03 5.63 -0.94
C GLY A 34 -17.35 7.07 -1.36
N PHE A 35 -17.00 7.46 -2.59
CA PHE A 35 -17.11 8.82 -3.14
C PHE A 35 -16.18 9.87 -2.52
N ASN A 36 -15.17 9.45 -1.77
CA ASN A 36 -14.17 10.37 -1.21
C ASN A 36 -13.04 10.70 -2.20
N GLU A 37 -12.87 9.87 -3.25
CA GLU A 37 -11.80 9.98 -4.23
C GLU A 37 -12.32 9.74 -5.65
N ASP A 38 -11.54 10.14 -6.66
CA ASP A 38 -11.88 9.90 -8.07
C ASP A 38 -12.01 8.40 -8.39
N PHE A 39 -12.81 8.07 -9.40
CA PHE A 39 -13.02 6.69 -9.81
C PHE A 39 -11.70 6.04 -10.26
N LYS A 40 -11.28 5.01 -9.53
CA LYS A 40 -9.97 4.38 -9.71
C LYS A 40 -10.02 3.34 -10.80
N THR A 41 -9.30 3.63 -11.88
CA THR A 41 -9.07 2.71 -13.00
C THR A 41 -7.84 1.81 -12.79
N PHE A 42 -7.06 2.12 -11.75
CA PHE A 42 -5.84 1.44 -11.32
C PHE A 42 -5.84 1.37 -9.79
N TYR A 43 -5.61 0.19 -9.22
CA TYR A 43 -5.57 0.00 -7.77
C TYR A 43 -4.64 -1.13 -7.36
N VAL A 44 -4.25 -1.10 -6.08
CA VAL A 44 -3.33 -2.05 -5.47
C VAL A 44 -4.08 -2.88 -4.44
N GLU A 45 -3.75 -4.16 -4.35
CA GLU A 45 -4.23 -5.06 -3.31
C GLU A 45 -3.06 -5.61 -2.50
N HIS A 46 -3.24 -5.65 -1.18
CA HIS A 46 -2.30 -6.28 -0.25
C HIS A 46 -3.09 -7.18 0.70
N GLU A 47 -2.67 -8.43 0.86
CA GLU A 47 -3.36 -9.46 1.67
C GLU A 47 -4.87 -9.57 1.35
N GLY A 48 -5.23 -9.43 0.07
CA GLY A 48 -6.62 -9.49 -0.40
C GLY A 48 -7.47 -8.26 -0.08
N LYS A 49 -6.89 -7.22 0.51
CA LYS A 49 -7.56 -5.93 0.78
C LYS A 49 -7.15 -4.89 -0.26
N GLN A 50 -8.12 -4.15 -0.77
CA GLN A 50 -7.89 -3.07 -1.73
C GLN A 50 -7.38 -1.83 -1.00
N ILE A 51 -6.27 -1.29 -1.49
CA ILE A 51 -5.75 0.02 -1.09
C ILE A 51 -6.36 1.02 -2.06
N LEU A 52 -7.33 1.78 -1.55
CA LEU A 52 -8.04 2.77 -2.35
C LEU A 52 -7.52 4.19 -2.08
N SER A 53 -6.99 4.47 -0.89
CA SER A 53 -6.48 5.81 -0.58
C SER A 53 -5.13 6.09 -1.23
N GLU A 54 -5.02 7.26 -1.87
CA GLU A 54 -3.77 7.73 -2.48
C GLU A 54 -2.62 7.82 -1.47
N ASN A 55 -2.91 8.23 -0.23
CA ASN A 55 -1.96 8.22 0.87
C ASN A 55 -2.46 7.25 1.94
N SER A 56 -1.57 6.39 2.43
CA SER A 56 -1.87 5.46 3.52
C SER A 56 -0.62 5.12 4.31
N GLU A 57 -0.81 4.53 5.48
CA GLU A 57 0.27 4.06 6.36
C GLU A 57 0.17 2.54 6.53
N MET A 58 1.32 1.87 6.60
CA MET A 58 1.37 0.42 6.79
C MET A 58 2.59 0.01 7.62
N THR A 59 2.38 -0.88 8.58
CA THR A 59 3.47 -1.51 9.34
C THR A 59 3.77 -2.88 8.73
N PHE A 60 4.99 -3.07 8.26
CA PHE A 60 5.42 -4.35 7.69
C PHE A 60 6.13 -5.21 8.74
N THR A 61 5.92 -6.52 8.68
CA THR A 61 6.70 -7.46 9.50
C THR A 61 8.06 -7.73 8.86
N LYS A 62 9.14 -7.63 9.65
CA LYS A 62 10.48 -8.10 9.25
C LYS A 62 10.53 -9.60 9.00
N GLY A 63 11.53 -10.05 8.24
CA GLY A 63 11.72 -11.46 7.87
C GLY A 63 10.67 -11.99 6.89
N LYS A 64 9.78 -11.14 6.37
CA LYS A 64 8.71 -11.53 5.45
C LYS A 64 8.83 -10.82 4.11
N THR A 65 8.33 -11.52 3.10
CA THR A 65 8.05 -10.96 1.78
C THR A 65 6.60 -10.48 1.76
N HIS A 66 6.40 -9.23 1.36
CA HIS A 66 5.11 -8.57 1.22
C HIS A 66 4.79 -8.43 -0.25
N ARG A 67 3.69 -9.03 -0.68
CA ARG A 67 3.21 -8.99 -2.07
C ARG A 67 2.12 -7.95 -2.23
N PHE A 68 2.17 -7.25 -3.36
CA PHE A 68 1.18 -6.29 -3.79
C PHE A 68 0.70 -6.66 -5.19
N ASP A 69 -0.58 -6.97 -5.32
CA ASP A 69 -1.21 -7.23 -6.61
C ASP A 69 -1.70 -5.92 -7.23
N VAL A 70 -1.37 -5.72 -8.49
CA VAL A 70 -1.66 -4.49 -9.24
C VAL A 70 -2.77 -4.78 -10.24
N LYS A 71 -3.82 -3.96 -10.23
CA LYS A 71 -5.03 -4.21 -11.02
C LYS A 71 -5.51 -2.97 -11.75
N TYR A 72 -6.03 -3.19 -12.94
CA TYR A 72 -6.76 -2.20 -13.72
C TYR A 72 -8.23 -2.60 -13.82
N THR A 73 -9.13 -1.70 -13.48
CA THR A 73 -10.58 -1.97 -13.30
C THR A 73 -11.27 -2.48 -14.57
N PHE A 74 -10.74 -2.15 -15.75
CA PHE A 74 -11.29 -2.54 -17.05
C PHE A 74 -10.45 -3.59 -17.78
N ASP A 75 -9.41 -4.12 -17.16
CA ASP A 75 -8.64 -5.22 -17.76
C ASP A 75 -9.48 -6.50 -17.70
N THR A 76 -9.49 -7.22 -18.82
CA THR A 76 -10.13 -8.54 -18.96
C THR A 76 -9.08 -9.63 -18.98
N ALA A 77 -9.48 -10.90 -18.91
CA ALA A 77 -8.54 -12.03 -19.01
C ALA A 77 -7.75 -12.07 -20.32
N GLN A 78 -8.23 -11.36 -21.36
CA GLN A 78 -7.61 -11.25 -22.68
C GLN A 78 -6.81 -9.95 -22.86
N THR A 79 -6.88 -9.02 -21.90
CA THR A 79 -6.14 -7.77 -21.97
C THR A 79 -4.69 -8.04 -21.56
N GLU A 80 -3.73 -7.61 -22.38
CA GLU A 80 -2.34 -7.58 -21.93
C GLU A 80 -2.23 -6.64 -20.73
N ALA A 81 -1.78 -7.16 -19.60
CA ALA A 81 -1.61 -6.33 -18.41
C ALA A 81 -0.72 -5.12 -18.71
N ARG A 82 -1.27 -3.95 -18.43
CA ARG A 82 -0.59 -2.66 -18.58
C ARG A 82 0.51 -2.54 -17.54
N ASP A 83 1.56 -1.81 -17.90
CA ASP A 83 2.69 -1.62 -17.00
C ASP A 83 2.32 -0.76 -15.77
N TYR A 84 3.23 -0.63 -14.83
CA TYR A 84 3.13 0.27 -13.67
C TYR A 84 4.53 0.60 -13.15
N SER A 85 4.72 1.67 -12.40
CA SER A 85 5.98 1.93 -11.71
C SER A 85 5.84 1.60 -10.23
N VAL A 86 6.95 1.16 -9.64
CA VAL A 86 7.06 0.99 -8.19
C VAL A 86 8.47 1.37 -7.77
N GLU A 87 8.58 2.17 -6.71
CA GLU A 87 9.84 2.58 -6.10
C GLU A 87 9.66 2.79 -4.60
N ILE A 88 10.74 2.68 -3.84
CA ILE A 88 10.76 2.99 -2.41
C ILE A 88 11.71 4.17 -2.22
N VAL A 89 11.22 5.23 -1.59
CA VAL A 89 11.97 6.46 -1.35
C VAL A 89 11.92 6.83 0.13
N PRO A 90 12.81 7.72 0.60
CA PRO A 90 12.69 8.34 1.91
C PRO A 90 11.32 9.02 2.11
N ASN A 91 10.75 8.87 3.30
CA ASN A 91 9.67 9.74 3.73
C ASN A 91 10.25 11.10 4.13
N ALA A 92 10.05 12.11 3.28
CA ALA A 92 10.56 13.46 3.51
C ALA A 92 9.96 14.16 4.75
N GLU A 93 8.87 13.64 5.32
CA GLU A 93 8.31 14.12 6.60
C GLU A 93 9.14 13.68 7.81
N GLN A 94 9.96 12.64 7.64
CA GLN A 94 10.81 12.03 8.68
C GLN A 94 12.28 12.30 8.38
N ASP A 95 12.61 13.55 8.08
CA ASP A 95 13.93 13.93 7.59
C ASP A 95 14.97 14.05 8.73
N PHE A 96 16.20 13.68 8.44
CA PHE A 96 17.34 13.77 9.36
C PHE A 96 18.64 13.80 8.58
N GLU A 97 19.71 14.25 9.25
CA GLU A 97 21.06 14.20 8.70
C GLU A 97 21.73 12.87 9.02
N TYR A 98 22.44 12.31 8.04
CA TYR A 98 23.31 11.15 8.20
C TYR A 98 24.65 11.42 7.55
N THR A 99 25.67 10.62 7.87
CA THR A 99 26.99 10.76 7.23
C THR A 99 27.37 9.53 6.43
N VAL A 100 28.07 9.76 5.31
CA VAL A 100 28.69 8.73 4.47
C VAL A 100 30.16 9.09 4.33
N ASP A 101 31.06 8.24 4.83
CA ASP A 101 32.51 8.51 4.90
C ASP A 101 32.86 9.88 5.54
N GLY A 102 32.00 10.36 6.43
CA GLY A 102 32.15 11.64 7.14
C GLY A 102 31.53 12.86 6.44
N GLU A 103 31.02 12.72 5.23
CA GLU A 103 30.26 13.77 4.54
C GLU A 103 28.79 13.74 4.95
N THR A 104 28.18 14.89 5.20
CA THR A 104 26.79 15.02 5.63
C THR A 104 25.81 14.99 4.46
N TYR A 105 24.76 14.19 4.59
CA TYR A 105 23.66 14.04 3.65
C TYR A 105 22.33 14.19 4.37
N LEU A 106 21.29 14.57 3.62
CA LEU A 106 19.92 14.66 4.10
C LEU A 106 19.15 13.39 3.70
N TYR A 107 18.47 12.75 4.64
CA TYR A 107 17.76 11.50 4.42
C TYR A 107 16.74 11.61 3.29
N SER A 108 15.96 12.71 3.24
CA SER A 108 14.98 12.99 2.18
C SER A 108 15.58 13.07 0.77
N LYS A 109 16.92 13.12 0.64
CA LYS A 109 17.66 13.18 -0.62
C LYS A 109 18.39 11.89 -0.97
N ALA A 110 18.22 10.82 -0.20
CA ALA A 110 18.89 9.54 -0.45
C ALA A 110 18.45 8.85 -1.77
N GLY A 111 17.35 9.28 -2.39
CA GLY A 111 16.91 8.78 -3.69
C GLY A 111 16.17 7.45 -3.61
N ASP A 112 16.40 6.55 -4.57
CA ASP A 112 15.76 5.24 -4.64
C ASP A 112 16.41 4.25 -3.66
N LEU A 113 15.60 3.74 -2.73
CA LEU A 113 15.98 2.76 -1.70
C LEU A 113 15.54 1.34 -2.04
N SER A 114 14.91 1.12 -3.21
CA SER A 114 14.28 -0.16 -3.59
C SER A 114 15.22 -1.36 -3.53
N SER A 115 16.52 -1.16 -3.78
CA SER A 115 17.54 -2.21 -3.71
C SER A 115 17.68 -2.81 -2.31
N ALA A 116 17.49 -2.01 -1.26
CA ALA A 116 17.56 -2.47 0.13
C ALA A 116 16.42 -3.42 0.49
N PHE A 117 15.28 -3.30 -0.18
CA PHE A 117 14.06 -4.07 0.08
C PHE A 117 13.90 -5.26 -0.88
N SER A 118 14.93 -5.61 -1.65
CA SER A 118 14.86 -6.70 -2.64
C SER A 118 13.62 -6.60 -3.54
N LEU A 119 13.26 -5.37 -3.94
CA LEU A 119 12.06 -5.11 -4.71
C LEU A 119 12.09 -5.91 -6.02
N LYS A 120 11.05 -6.72 -6.25
CA LYS A 120 10.89 -7.53 -7.47
C LYS A 120 9.57 -7.19 -8.12
N LYS A 121 9.65 -6.50 -9.25
CA LYS A 121 8.49 -6.15 -10.08
C LYS A 121 8.16 -7.30 -11.05
N GLN A 122 6.89 -7.65 -11.14
CA GLN A 122 6.33 -8.58 -12.13
C GLN A 122 5.19 -7.90 -12.87
N LYS A 123 4.62 -8.56 -13.90
CA LYS A 123 3.62 -7.92 -14.78
C LYS A 123 2.36 -7.43 -14.06
N SER A 124 1.87 -8.16 -13.07
CA SER A 124 0.62 -7.87 -12.36
C SER A 124 0.77 -7.79 -10.84
N TYR A 125 1.98 -7.84 -10.33
CA TYR A 125 2.27 -7.76 -8.90
C TYR A 125 3.73 -7.41 -8.69
N PHE A 126 4.07 -6.89 -7.52
CA PHE A 126 5.45 -6.79 -7.07
C PHE A 126 5.58 -7.31 -5.64
N GLU A 127 6.82 -7.59 -5.26
CA GLU A 127 7.18 -8.07 -3.94
C GLU A 127 8.29 -7.20 -3.36
N ILE A 128 8.19 -6.94 -2.06
CA ILE A 128 9.27 -6.34 -1.25
C ILE A 128 9.58 -7.31 -0.11
N THR A 129 10.83 -7.38 0.31
CA THR A 129 11.26 -8.24 1.42
C THR A 129 11.99 -7.41 2.46
N LEU A 130 11.50 -7.47 3.69
CA LEU A 130 12.18 -6.86 4.83
C LEU A 130 13.06 -7.92 5.48
N ARG A 131 14.36 -7.66 5.59
CA ARG A 131 15.27 -8.55 6.31
C ARG A 131 14.99 -8.48 7.81
N GLU A 132 15.29 -9.56 8.53
CA GLU A 132 15.04 -9.67 9.98
C GLU A 132 15.86 -8.64 10.78
N ASP A 133 17.09 -8.38 10.34
CA ASP A 133 18.04 -7.41 10.90
C ASP A 133 17.92 -6.00 10.30
N MET A 134 16.88 -5.73 9.50
CA MET A 134 16.76 -4.48 8.77
C MET A 134 16.59 -3.28 9.72
N THR A 135 17.42 -2.26 9.51
CA THR A 135 17.41 -0.95 10.16
C THR A 135 17.56 0.17 9.12
N VAL A 136 17.25 1.41 9.50
CA VAL A 136 17.47 2.61 8.66
C VAL A 136 18.92 2.71 8.20
N GLN A 137 19.88 2.48 9.10
CA GLN A 137 21.30 2.45 8.76
C GLN A 137 21.61 1.36 7.73
N SER A 138 21.14 0.12 7.94
CA SER A 138 21.41 -0.98 7.00
C SER A 138 20.82 -0.74 5.60
N VAL A 139 19.71 0.00 5.51
CA VAL A 139 19.10 0.40 4.24
C VAL A 139 20.01 1.40 3.53
N LEU A 140 20.49 2.42 4.25
CA LEU A 140 21.42 3.40 3.71
C LEU A 140 22.77 2.77 3.32
N GLU A 141 23.29 1.83 4.10
CA GLU A 141 24.50 1.05 3.75
C GLU A 141 24.32 0.25 2.46
N THR A 142 23.10 -0.23 2.17
CA THR A 142 22.82 -0.97 0.94
C THR A 142 22.89 -0.08 -0.29
N VAL A 143 22.49 1.20 -0.18
CA VAL A 143 22.55 2.16 -1.29
C VAL A 143 23.90 2.90 -1.39
N HIS A 144 24.74 2.78 -0.36
CA HIS A 144 26.12 3.32 -0.31
C HIS A 144 27.14 2.17 -0.14
N PRO A 145 27.26 1.24 -1.11
CA PRO A 145 28.03 0.01 -0.93
C PRO A 145 29.52 0.29 -0.70
N GLY A 146 30.06 -0.25 0.40
CA GLY A 146 31.48 -0.14 0.74
C GLY A 146 31.86 1.15 1.47
N GLN A 147 30.91 2.03 1.78
CA GLN A 147 31.14 3.28 2.50
C GLN A 147 30.67 3.15 3.96
N GLN A 148 31.28 3.92 4.86
CA GLN A 148 30.87 3.98 6.25
C GLN A 148 29.67 4.92 6.40
N VAL A 149 28.50 4.35 6.65
CA VAL A 149 27.28 5.12 6.96
C VAL A 149 27.10 5.25 8.47
N LYS A 150 26.74 6.45 8.94
CA LYS A 150 26.32 6.69 10.33
C LYS A 150 25.01 7.46 10.39
N VAL A 151 24.08 6.92 11.17
CA VAL A 151 22.73 7.45 11.36
C VAL A 151 22.54 7.82 12.83
N PRO A 152 21.86 8.93 13.18
CA PRO A 152 21.51 9.25 14.56
C PRO A 152 20.66 8.17 15.23
N GLU A 153 20.79 7.99 16.55
CA GLU A 153 20.05 6.94 17.29
C GLU A 153 18.52 7.10 17.21
N ASN A 154 18.02 8.33 17.04
CA ASN A 154 16.61 8.69 16.95
C ASN A 154 16.12 8.94 15.52
N ALA A 155 16.80 8.37 14.52
CA ALA A 155 16.49 8.60 13.12
C ALA A 155 15.20 7.89 12.68
N ALA A 156 14.21 8.70 12.32
CA ALA A 156 12.97 8.29 11.64
C ALA A 156 12.26 7.09 12.29
N ASP A 157 11.91 7.26 13.57
CA ASP A 157 11.26 6.25 14.42
C ASP A 157 9.89 5.79 13.91
N VAL A 158 9.23 6.58 13.05
CA VAL A 158 7.88 6.32 12.56
C VAL A 158 7.82 6.51 11.06
N PHE A 159 7.41 5.47 10.34
CA PHE A 159 7.23 5.45 8.88
C PHE A 159 8.35 6.14 8.05
N PRO A 160 9.62 5.73 8.19
CA PRO A 160 10.76 6.30 7.47
C PRO A 160 10.66 6.22 5.94
N TYR A 161 9.88 5.29 5.39
CA TYR A 161 9.88 5.01 3.96
C TYR A 161 8.53 5.32 3.33
N VAL A 162 8.55 5.59 2.03
CA VAL A 162 7.34 5.66 1.20
C VAL A 162 7.49 4.70 0.03
N LEU A 163 6.54 3.78 -0.08
CA LEU A 163 6.33 2.95 -1.26
C LEU A 163 5.45 3.72 -2.25
N CYS A 164 6.04 4.15 -3.36
CA CYS A 164 5.36 4.87 -4.43
C CYS A 164 4.98 3.87 -5.55
N ILE A 165 3.70 3.85 -5.93
CA ILE A 165 3.18 2.94 -6.95
C ILE A 165 2.31 3.74 -7.92
N SER A 166 2.62 3.74 -9.22
CA SER A 166 1.86 4.51 -10.20
C SER A 166 1.42 3.69 -11.40
N SER A 167 0.28 4.07 -11.97
CA SER A 167 -0.20 3.52 -13.25
C SER A 167 0.80 3.78 -14.38
N TYR A 168 0.68 3.05 -15.49
CA TYR A 168 1.57 3.17 -16.67
C TYR A 168 1.73 4.60 -17.21
N ASN A 169 0.76 5.48 -16.95
CA ASN A 169 0.73 6.87 -17.39
C ASN A 169 0.91 7.88 -16.24
N GLY A 170 1.12 7.41 -15.00
CA GLY A 170 1.27 8.26 -13.81
C GLY A 170 -0.01 8.93 -13.30
N ASN A 171 -1.16 8.76 -13.96
CA ASN A 171 -2.39 9.46 -13.61
C ASN A 171 -2.98 9.02 -12.25
N VAL A 172 -2.72 7.78 -11.84
CA VAL A 172 -3.14 7.28 -10.54
C VAL A 172 -1.87 6.82 -9.81
N SER A 173 -1.66 7.36 -8.63
CA SER A 173 -0.49 7.06 -7.80
C SER A 173 -0.90 6.79 -6.37
N TYR A 174 -0.23 5.83 -5.74
CA TYR A 174 -0.35 5.50 -4.33
C TYR A 174 0.99 5.77 -3.65
N ARG A 175 0.91 6.34 -2.46
CA ARG A 175 2.03 6.59 -1.56
C ARG A 175 1.71 5.94 -0.23
N ILE A 176 2.39 4.85 0.06
CA ILE A 176 2.20 4.10 1.30
C ILE A 176 3.41 4.38 2.18
N ALA A 177 3.23 5.19 3.22
CA ALA A 177 4.25 5.39 4.23
C ALA A 177 4.36 4.11 5.07
N PHE A 178 5.58 3.62 5.30
CA PHE A 178 5.77 2.36 6.01
C PHE A 178 6.99 2.32 6.91
N ASP A 179 6.88 1.50 7.96
CA ASP A 179 7.91 1.27 8.96
C ASP A 179 8.47 -0.16 8.81
N LEU A 180 9.53 -0.45 9.58
CA LEU A 180 10.14 -1.78 9.58
C LEU A 180 9.52 -2.73 10.59
N GLY A 181 8.36 -2.44 11.17
CA GLY A 181 7.75 -3.22 12.24
C GLY A 181 8.55 -3.25 13.54
N ALA A 182 7.83 -3.26 14.66
CA ALA A 182 8.43 -3.49 15.97
C ALA A 182 8.68 -4.98 16.20
N ASP A 183 9.79 -5.32 16.87
CA ASP A 183 9.93 -6.63 17.49
C ASP A 183 8.82 -6.76 18.55
N VAL A 184 7.86 -7.66 18.34
CA VAL A 184 6.88 -8.00 19.37
C VAL A 184 7.61 -8.79 20.46
N THR A 185 8.25 -8.08 21.38
CA THR A 185 8.71 -8.67 22.64
C THR A 185 7.47 -9.08 23.42
N GLY A 186 7.34 -10.38 23.68
CA GLY A 186 6.11 -11.09 24.05
C GLY A 186 5.16 -10.33 24.99
N ILE A 187 3.87 -10.36 24.66
CA ILE A 187 2.79 -9.95 25.55
C ILE A 187 2.86 -10.82 26.81
N THR A 188 3.35 -10.26 27.91
CA THR A 188 3.23 -10.89 29.23
C THR A 188 1.86 -10.54 29.79
N LEU A 189 0.90 -11.47 29.67
CA LEU A 189 -0.38 -11.38 30.38
C LEU A 189 -0.15 -11.86 31.81
N ASP A 190 -0.17 -10.95 32.78
CA ASP A 190 -0.25 -11.30 34.21
C ASP A 190 -1.73 -11.20 34.63
N PRO A 191 -2.50 -12.31 34.63
CA PRO A 191 -3.90 -12.26 35.02
C PRO A 191 -4.02 -12.02 36.53
N PRO A 192 -4.79 -11.00 36.99
CA PRO A 192 -5.08 -10.86 38.40
C PRO A 192 -5.92 -12.06 38.86
N GLY A 193 -5.42 -12.77 39.88
CA GLY A 193 -6.01 -14.00 40.41
C GLY A 193 -7.49 -13.85 40.76
N ILE A 194 -8.30 -14.84 40.38
CA ILE A 194 -9.72 -14.91 40.73
C ILE A 194 -9.83 -15.36 42.19
N VAL A 195 -10.35 -14.48 43.06
CA VAL A 195 -10.74 -14.83 44.43
C VAL A 195 -12.20 -15.29 44.41
N PHE A 196 -12.44 -16.56 44.72
CA PHE A 196 -13.77 -17.07 45.03
C PHE A 196 -14.00 -16.92 46.54
N THR A 197 -15.01 -16.15 46.95
CA THR A 197 -15.53 -16.16 48.32
C THR A 197 -16.76 -17.06 48.36
N GLY A 198 -16.77 -18.01 49.29
CA GLY A 198 -17.89 -18.93 49.56
C GLY A 198 -18.72 -18.49 50.76
#